data_AF-A0A084T474-F1
#
_entry.id   AF-A0A084T474-F1
#
_cell.length_a   1.000
_cell.length_b   1.000
_cell.length_c   1.000
_cell.angle_alpha   90.00
_cell.angle_beta   90.00
_cell.angle_gamma   90.00
#
_symmetry.space_group_name_H-M   'P 1'
#
loop_
_entity.id
_entity.type
_entity.pdbx_description
1 polymer ?
#
loop_
_entity_poly.entity_id
_entity_poly.type
_entity_poly.pdbx_seq_one_letter_code
_entity_poly.pdbx_strand_id
1 'polypeptide(L)'
;MSTESDVQGQPSAEEGSLSFLDRAIEATTQTPADTTKELFSVLAEQALSGTVTWDKNLTKTIESAISEIDKKLSKQLSAVMQQDDFQKLEGSWRGLQKLVKESDTGRSLKIKMVDFSQDELLEQFEDAPAIDRSPLFNALYQDEYGTAGGEPYGTFIGDYEFSAKDEDVALLRYMGEVAAACHAPFIAAANAQMFEFNDFSTFEEGKPVAAGFDSPAYAAWNSFRESDDARYVTLTLPRTMARLPYGQKGLSTDVFAYEELDVDMDGNPNPKNNDELVWSNAAYDLGLKMTQAFTAYGWCTAIRGLDNGGKVENLPNLTYKTEAGDLVQQCPTEVNLTDEREKELSDLGFLPLVHYKNTNYGVFIGGQTTQKPKTYTDPDATANAAISARLPYIMASGRIAHYLKVMGRDRLGSNIEAPDIQRELQLWIDQYTNAGAIGNDSRARTPLAESRIEVVEQPGKPGAYSAIAHLRPWLQLEELTTSVRMVAKIPG
;
A
#
# COMPACT_ATOMS: atom_id res chain seq x y z
N MET A 1 -76.22 -78.58 23.34
CA MET A 1 -76.23 -77.34 24.12
C MET A 1 -75.12 -76.46 23.60
N SER A 2 -75.46 -75.20 23.43
CA SER A 2 -74.69 -74.10 22.85
C SER A 2 -73.35 -73.86 23.54
N THR A 3 -72.36 -73.36 22.80
CA THR A 3 -71.76 -72.04 23.03
C THR A 3 -70.79 -71.71 21.89
N GLU A 4 -71.05 -70.57 21.24
CA GLU A 4 -70.26 -69.92 20.18
C GLU A 4 -68.97 -69.30 20.73
N SER A 5 -67.93 -69.18 19.89
CA SER A 5 -67.11 -67.95 19.80
C SER A 5 -66.39 -67.92 18.44
N ASP A 6 -66.39 -66.74 17.85
CA ASP A 6 -66.19 -66.43 16.44
C ASP A 6 -64.80 -66.69 15.82
N VAL A 7 -64.86 -66.95 14.52
CA VAL A 7 -63.76 -66.88 13.56
C VAL A 7 -63.54 -65.42 13.14
N GLN A 8 -62.33 -64.89 13.30
CA GLN A 8 -61.86 -63.72 12.55
C GLN A 8 -60.55 -64.05 11.84
N GLY A 9 -60.61 -63.95 10.51
CA GLY A 9 -59.52 -64.24 9.60
C GLY A 9 -58.43 -63.18 9.59
N GLN A 10 -57.20 -63.63 9.40
CA GLN A 10 -56.06 -62.82 8.98
C GLN A 10 -56.28 -62.31 7.55
N PRO A 11 -56.04 -61.03 7.25
CA PRO A 11 -55.70 -60.61 5.91
C PRO A 11 -54.20 -60.77 5.67
N SER A 12 -53.91 -61.27 4.49
CA SER A 12 -52.64 -61.44 3.79
C SER A 12 -51.76 -60.18 3.79
N ALA A 13 -50.46 -60.38 4.01
CA ALA A 13 -49.43 -59.40 3.74
C ALA A 13 -49.31 -59.13 2.23
N GLU A 14 -49.54 -57.88 1.83
CA GLU A 14 -49.00 -57.35 0.58
C GLU A 14 -47.56 -56.89 0.83
N GLU A 15 -46.59 -57.57 0.20
CA GLU A 15 -45.22 -57.08 0.05
C GLU A 15 -45.23 -55.84 -0.84
N GLY A 16 -45.47 -54.67 -0.22
CA GLY A 16 -45.16 -53.39 -0.83
C GLY A 16 -43.65 -53.23 -0.93
N SER A 17 -43.10 -53.43 -2.12
CA SER A 17 -41.70 -53.10 -2.43
C SER A 17 -41.45 -51.63 -2.11
N LEU A 18 -40.74 -51.36 -1.01
CA LEU A 18 -40.32 -50.01 -0.64
C LEU A 18 -39.61 -49.35 -1.84
N SER A 19 -40.04 -48.13 -2.18
CA SER A 19 -39.38 -47.29 -3.19
C SER A 19 -37.90 -47.14 -2.82
N PHE A 20 -37.04 -47.00 -3.82
CA PHE A 20 -35.60 -46.80 -3.60
C PHE A 20 -35.33 -45.60 -2.68
N LEU A 21 -36.20 -44.59 -2.74
CA LEU A 21 -36.21 -43.43 -1.85
C LEU A 21 -36.51 -43.80 -0.39
N ASP A 22 -37.47 -44.69 -0.14
CA ASP A 22 -37.85 -45.08 1.22
C ASP A 22 -36.73 -45.89 1.90
N ARG A 23 -35.99 -46.71 1.13
CA ARG A 23 -34.80 -47.42 1.64
C ARG A 23 -33.63 -46.49 1.92
N ALA A 24 -33.47 -45.41 1.15
CA ALA A 24 -32.42 -44.43 1.36
C ALA A 24 -32.68 -43.59 2.63
N ILE A 25 -33.93 -43.26 2.91
CA ILE A 25 -34.35 -42.51 4.11
C ILE A 25 -34.15 -43.33 5.38
N GLU A 26 -34.46 -44.63 5.36
CA GLU A 26 -34.17 -45.53 6.49
C GLU A 26 -32.67 -45.63 6.82
N ALA A 27 -31.78 -45.44 5.84
CA ALA A 27 -30.34 -45.53 6.02
C ALA A 27 -29.69 -44.27 6.64
N THR A 28 -30.38 -43.13 6.63
CA THR A 28 -29.90 -41.85 7.18
C THR A 28 -30.65 -41.50 8.46
N THR A 29 -30.26 -42.12 9.58
CA THR A 29 -30.94 -41.98 10.89
C THR A 29 -30.71 -40.64 11.61
N GLN A 30 -29.95 -39.70 11.05
CA GLN A 30 -29.60 -38.43 11.71
C GLN A 30 -30.21 -37.16 11.11
N THR A 31 -31.02 -37.27 10.05
CA THR A 31 -31.62 -36.12 9.36
C THR A 31 -33.15 -36.27 9.32
N PRO A 32 -33.95 -35.20 9.52
CA PRO A 32 -35.40 -35.27 9.38
C PRO A 32 -35.80 -35.89 8.02
N ALA A 33 -36.81 -36.78 8.02
CA ALA A 33 -37.20 -37.56 6.85
C ALA A 33 -37.64 -36.68 5.66
N ASP A 34 -38.23 -35.51 5.93
CA ASP A 34 -38.69 -34.57 4.89
C ASP A 34 -37.52 -33.90 4.16
N THR A 35 -36.51 -33.40 4.88
CA THR A 35 -35.31 -32.79 4.28
C THR A 35 -34.51 -33.80 3.47
N THR A 36 -34.48 -35.05 3.94
CA THR A 36 -33.82 -36.16 3.25
C THR A 36 -34.52 -36.49 1.94
N LYS A 37 -35.86 -36.54 1.92
CA LYS A 37 -36.65 -36.70 0.69
C LYS A 37 -36.39 -35.60 -0.32
N GLU A 38 -36.37 -34.35 0.14
CA GLU A 38 -36.14 -33.18 -0.71
C GLU A 38 -34.74 -33.20 -1.34
N LEU A 39 -33.70 -33.51 -0.56
CA LEU A 39 -32.33 -33.66 -1.03
C LEU A 39 -32.18 -34.81 -2.04
N PHE A 40 -32.82 -35.96 -1.80
CA PHE A 40 -32.80 -37.08 -2.73
C PHE A 40 -33.62 -36.83 -4.00
N SER A 41 -34.73 -36.08 -3.93
CA SER A 41 -35.48 -35.69 -5.14
C SER A 41 -34.68 -34.74 -6.01
N VAL A 42 -33.98 -33.76 -5.42
CA VAL A 42 -33.10 -32.84 -6.15
C VAL A 42 -31.93 -33.59 -6.78
N LEU A 43 -31.34 -34.55 -6.07
CA LEU A 43 -30.27 -35.40 -6.61
C LEU A 43 -30.77 -36.26 -7.78
N ALA A 44 -31.97 -36.85 -7.67
CA ALA A 44 -32.56 -37.66 -8.72
C ALA A 44 -32.89 -36.83 -9.97
N GLU A 45 -33.45 -35.63 -9.81
CA GLU A 45 -33.71 -34.69 -10.92
C GLU A 45 -32.42 -34.25 -11.62
N GLN A 46 -31.35 -33.96 -10.86
CA GLN A 46 -30.05 -33.57 -11.42
C GLN A 46 -29.31 -34.74 -12.10
N ALA A 47 -29.49 -35.97 -11.62
CA ALA A 47 -29.00 -37.16 -12.30
C ALA A 47 -29.76 -37.43 -13.62
N LEU A 48 -31.07 -37.20 -13.62
CA LEU A 48 -31.93 -37.32 -14.81
C LEU A 48 -31.67 -36.21 -15.84
N SER A 49 -31.26 -35.01 -15.43
CA SER A 49 -30.90 -33.90 -16.31
C SER A 49 -29.55 -34.09 -17.02
N GLY A 50 -28.82 -35.17 -16.71
CA GLY A 50 -27.52 -35.49 -17.30
C GLY A 50 -26.34 -34.73 -16.70
N THR A 51 -26.55 -34.03 -15.58
CA THR A 51 -25.49 -33.26 -14.90
C THR A 51 -24.55 -34.16 -14.09
N VAL A 52 -24.97 -35.38 -13.76
CA VAL A 52 -24.20 -36.34 -12.94
C VAL A 52 -24.18 -37.72 -13.62
N THR A 53 -22.98 -38.30 -13.81
CA THR A 53 -22.85 -39.69 -14.28
C THR A 53 -23.01 -40.64 -13.10
N TRP A 54 -23.97 -41.57 -13.20
CA TRP A 54 -24.28 -42.51 -12.13
C TRP A 54 -23.19 -43.58 -11.99
N ASP A 55 -22.56 -43.68 -10.82
CA ASP A 55 -21.63 -44.74 -10.44
C ASP A 55 -22.32 -45.68 -9.44
N LYS A 56 -21.92 -46.95 -9.39
CA LYS A 56 -22.40 -47.90 -8.37
C LYS A 56 -21.99 -47.47 -6.96
N ASN A 57 -20.94 -46.65 -6.82
CA ASN A 57 -20.57 -46.04 -5.55
C ASN A 57 -21.27 -44.68 -5.38
N LEU A 58 -22.38 -44.69 -4.63
CA LEU A 58 -23.20 -43.49 -4.36
C LEU A 58 -22.39 -42.34 -3.76
N THR A 59 -21.39 -42.64 -2.93
CA THR A 59 -20.51 -41.62 -2.33
C THR A 59 -19.73 -40.88 -3.41
N LYS A 60 -19.18 -41.59 -4.40
CA LYS A 60 -18.48 -40.96 -5.54
C LYS A 60 -19.40 -40.12 -6.40
N THR A 61 -20.64 -40.57 -6.60
CA THR A 61 -21.66 -39.81 -7.35
C THR A 61 -22.01 -38.50 -6.63
N ILE A 62 -22.16 -38.53 -5.30
CA ILE A 62 -22.41 -37.33 -4.48
C ILE A 62 -21.18 -36.40 -4.50
N GLU A 63 -19.97 -36.92 -4.28
CA GLU A 63 -18.73 -36.13 -4.34
C GLU A 63 -18.53 -35.47 -5.71
N SER A 64 -18.84 -36.18 -6.80
CA SER A 64 -18.78 -35.62 -8.15
C SER A 64 -19.83 -34.52 -8.36
N ALA A 65 -21.04 -34.71 -7.84
CA ALA A 65 -22.08 -33.69 -7.90
C ALA A 65 -21.71 -32.44 -7.10
N ILE A 66 -21.14 -32.60 -5.89
CA ILE A 66 -20.62 -31.50 -5.08
C ILE A 66 -19.52 -30.77 -5.83
N SER A 67 -18.56 -31.48 -6.43
CA SER A 67 -17.49 -30.87 -7.22
C SER A 67 -18.00 -30.03 -8.39
N GLU A 68 -19.04 -30.49 -9.10
CA GLU A 68 -19.65 -29.70 -10.18
C GLU A 68 -20.41 -28.47 -9.67
N ILE A 69 -21.02 -28.54 -8.48
CA ILE A 69 -21.60 -27.37 -7.81
C ILE A 69 -20.51 -26.39 -7.41
N ASP A 70 -19.44 -26.86 -6.78
CA ASP A 70 -18.31 -26.04 -6.33
C ASP A 70 -17.63 -25.33 -7.51
N LYS A 71 -17.51 -25.99 -8.67
CA LYS A 71 -17.02 -25.36 -9.90
C LYS A 71 -17.94 -24.23 -10.38
N LYS A 72 -19.26 -24.43 -10.34
CA LYS A 72 -20.24 -23.40 -10.75
C LYS A 72 -20.24 -22.22 -9.77
N LEU A 73 -20.19 -22.50 -8.47
CA LEU A 73 -20.09 -21.49 -7.42
C LEU A 73 -18.79 -20.71 -7.52
N SER A 74 -17.66 -21.40 -7.74
CA SER A 74 -16.35 -20.77 -7.92
C SER A 74 -16.37 -19.80 -9.09
N LYS A 75 -16.85 -20.23 -10.27
CA LYS A 75 -16.97 -19.35 -11.44
C LYS A 75 -17.82 -18.11 -11.17
N GLN A 76 -18.96 -18.29 -10.50
CA GLN A 76 -19.86 -17.18 -10.19
C GLN A 76 -19.24 -16.23 -9.16
N LEU A 77 -18.61 -16.76 -8.11
CA LEU A 77 -17.99 -15.97 -7.06
C LEU A 77 -16.76 -15.22 -7.58
N SER A 78 -15.90 -15.88 -8.37
CA SER A 78 -14.78 -15.22 -9.04
C SER A 78 -15.25 -14.07 -9.93
N ALA A 79 -16.31 -14.25 -10.71
CA ALA A 79 -16.86 -13.16 -11.53
C ALA A 79 -17.38 -11.98 -10.70
N VAL A 80 -17.84 -12.21 -9.46
CA VAL A 80 -18.25 -11.13 -8.54
C VAL A 80 -17.02 -10.46 -7.92
N MET A 81 -16.05 -11.25 -7.45
CA MET A 81 -14.84 -10.76 -6.79
C MET A 81 -13.88 -10.05 -7.74
N GLN A 82 -13.90 -10.42 -9.02
CA GLN A 82 -13.08 -9.82 -10.08
C GLN A 82 -13.74 -8.62 -10.75
N GLN A 83 -14.86 -8.10 -10.22
CA GLN A 83 -15.35 -6.80 -10.67
C GLN A 83 -14.45 -5.68 -10.17
N ASP A 84 -14.13 -4.72 -11.05
CA ASP A 84 -13.22 -3.60 -10.80
C ASP A 84 -13.55 -2.86 -9.48
N ASP A 85 -14.82 -2.57 -9.23
CA ASP A 85 -15.27 -1.87 -8.01
C ASP A 85 -14.97 -2.67 -6.74
N PHE A 86 -15.21 -3.99 -6.78
CA PHE A 86 -14.95 -4.88 -5.65
C PHE A 86 -13.45 -5.08 -5.43
N GLN A 87 -12.69 -5.31 -6.51
CA GLN A 87 -11.23 -5.48 -6.43
C GLN A 87 -10.55 -4.22 -5.90
N LYS A 88 -10.98 -3.03 -6.35
CA LYS A 88 -10.45 -1.76 -5.85
C LYS A 88 -10.72 -1.63 -4.35
N LEU A 89 -11.96 -1.87 -3.93
CA LEU A 89 -12.33 -1.85 -2.50
C LEU A 89 -11.53 -2.88 -1.69
N GLU A 90 -11.40 -4.11 -2.18
CA GLU A 90 -10.63 -5.17 -1.54
C GLU A 90 -9.15 -4.80 -1.43
N GLY A 91 -8.56 -4.27 -2.49
CA GLY A 91 -7.16 -3.82 -2.55
C GLY A 91 -6.85 -2.71 -1.55
N SER A 92 -7.73 -1.70 -1.47
CA SER A 92 -7.65 -0.61 -0.49
C SER A 92 -7.70 -1.12 0.95
N TRP A 93 -8.71 -1.93 1.29
CA TRP A 93 -8.88 -2.44 2.65
C TRP A 93 -7.78 -3.43 3.06
N ARG A 94 -7.26 -4.23 2.12
CA ARG A 94 -6.12 -5.12 2.39
C ARG A 94 -4.82 -4.36 2.61
N GLY A 95 -4.57 -3.31 1.83
CA GLY A 95 -3.44 -2.41 2.04
C GLY A 95 -3.47 -1.76 3.40
N LEU A 96 -4.60 -1.16 3.76
CA LEU A 96 -4.83 -0.58 5.08
C LEU A 96 -4.70 -1.64 6.20
N GLN A 97 -5.26 -2.83 6.00
CA GLN A 97 -5.16 -3.92 6.97
C GLN A 97 -3.70 -4.32 7.21
N LYS A 98 -2.89 -4.41 6.14
CA LYS A 98 -1.45 -4.69 6.24
C LYS A 98 -0.75 -3.59 7.04
N LEU A 99 -0.97 -2.33 6.68
CA LEU A 99 -0.41 -1.17 7.37
C LEU A 99 -0.74 -1.20 8.87
N VAL A 100 -2.00 -1.44 9.23
CA VAL A 100 -2.44 -1.46 10.64
C VAL A 100 -1.87 -2.66 11.40
N LYS A 101 -1.91 -3.87 10.82
CA LYS A 101 -1.45 -5.10 11.49
C LYS A 101 0.06 -5.14 11.69
N GLU A 102 0.83 -4.61 10.74
CA GLU A 102 2.28 -4.65 10.77
C GLU A 102 2.92 -3.40 11.40
N SER A 103 2.10 -2.42 11.82
CA SER A 103 2.55 -1.25 12.59
C SER A 103 2.36 -1.47 14.09
N ASP A 104 3.37 -1.11 14.88
CA ASP A 104 3.30 -1.13 16.35
C ASP A 104 2.53 0.09 16.86
N THR A 105 1.20 0.05 16.73
CA THR A 105 0.31 1.13 17.18
C THR A 105 0.28 1.22 18.71
N GLY A 106 0.31 2.45 19.23
CA GLY A 106 0.37 2.68 20.66
C GLY A 106 0.15 4.14 21.01
N ARG A 107 0.76 4.60 22.12
CA ARG A 107 0.64 6.01 22.53
C ARG A 107 1.40 6.95 21.60
N SER A 108 2.54 6.50 21.06
CA SER A 108 3.44 7.30 20.22
C SER A 108 3.13 7.19 18.72
N LEU A 109 2.47 6.11 18.28
CA LEU A 109 2.13 5.86 16.88
C LEU A 109 0.63 5.60 16.77
N LYS A 110 -0.06 6.49 16.05
CA LYS A 110 -1.49 6.42 15.79
C LYS A 110 -1.75 6.47 14.30
N ILE A 111 -2.74 5.70 13.86
CA ILE A 111 -3.26 5.75 12.48
C ILE A 111 -4.69 6.28 12.60
N LYS A 112 -4.95 7.45 12.01
CA LYS A 112 -6.30 8.03 11.90
C LYS A 112 -6.75 7.85 10.46
N MET A 113 -7.97 7.35 10.28
CA MET A 113 -8.57 7.09 8.97
C MET A 113 -9.68 8.10 8.73
N VAL A 114 -9.77 8.60 7.50
CA VAL A 114 -10.87 9.41 7.02
C VAL A 114 -11.22 8.93 5.61
N ASP A 115 -12.50 8.97 5.28
CA ASP A 115 -13.04 8.51 4.00
C ASP A 115 -13.42 9.73 3.16
N PHE A 116 -12.70 9.91 2.06
CA PHE A 116 -12.98 10.91 1.04
C PHE A 116 -12.69 10.31 -0.32
N SER A 117 -13.59 10.52 -1.28
CA SER A 117 -13.26 10.31 -2.68
C SER A 117 -12.35 11.43 -3.21
N GLN A 118 -11.66 11.15 -4.32
CA GLN A 118 -10.78 12.13 -4.96
C GLN A 118 -11.57 13.36 -5.44
N ASP A 119 -12.78 13.15 -5.95
CA ASP A 119 -13.68 14.21 -6.44
C ASP A 119 -14.20 15.08 -5.30
N GLU A 120 -14.59 14.48 -4.17
CA GLU A 120 -15.03 15.23 -2.97
C GLU A 120 -13.90 16.10 -2.40
N LEU A 121 -12.65 15.62 -2.43
CA LEU A 121 -11.50 16.43 -2.02
C LEU A 121 -11.28 17.62 -2.96
N LEU A 122 -11.37 17.39 -4.27
CA LEU A 122 -11.22 18.46 -5.26
C LEU A 122 -12.31 19.53 -5.09
N GLU A 123 -13.59 19.12 -5.06
CA GLU A 123 -14.74 20.01 -4.89
C GLU A 123 -14.60 20.83 -3.59
N GLN A 124 -14.17 20.18 -2.50
CA GLN A 124 -13.95 20.85 -1.23
C GLN A 124 -12.90 21.98 -1.30
N PHE A 125 -11.83 21.80 -2.08
CA PHE A 125 -10.81 22.84 -2.26
C PHE A 125 -11.29 23.95 -3.20
N GLU A 126 -12.04 23.61 -4.25
CA GLU A 126 -12.56 24.58 -5.23
C GLU A 126 -13.67 25.46 -4.65
N ASP A 127 -14.51 24.91 -3.77
CA ASP A 127 -15.57 25.65 -3.07
C ASP A 127 -15.02 26.56 -1.95
N ALA A 128 -13.83 26.24 -1.42
CA ALA A 128 -13.22 27.03 -0.36
C ALA A 128 -12.70 28.37 -0.91
N PRO A 129 -12.94 29.51 -0.21
CA PRO A 129 -12.39 30.81 -0.64
C PRO A 129 -10.86 30.87 -0.70
N ALA A 130 -10.22 29.98 0.04
CA ALA A 130 -8.77 29.77 0.10
C ALA A 130 -8.48 28.40 0.72
N ILE A 131 -7.32 27.83 0.41
CA ILE A 131 -6.91 26.49 0.88
C ILE A 131 -6.85 26.43 2.41
N ASP A 132 -6.39 27.50 3.06
CA ASP A 132 -6.31 27.61 4.53
C ASP A 132 -7.67 27.69 5.24
N ARG A 133 -8.77 27.76 4.46
CA ARG A 133 -10.16 27.71 4.93
C ARG A 133 -10.90 26.46 4.48
N SER A 134 -10.24 25.55 3.77
CA SER A 134 -10.83 24.27 3.40
C SER A 134 -11.09 23.41 4.66
N PRO A 135 -12.15 22.60 4.69
CA PRO A 135 -12.41 21.69 5.79
C PRO A 135 -11.25 20.72 6.08
N LEU A 136 -10.57 20.18 5.06
CA LEU A 136 -9.38 19.34 5.28
C LEU A 136 -8.26 20.13 5.96
N PHE A 137 -7.97 21.36 5.53
CA PHE A 137 -6.94 22.18 6.19
C PHE A 137 -7.31 22.48 7.64
N ASN A 138 -8.58 22.77 7.94
CA ASN A 138 -9.02 22.99 9.31
C ASN A 138 -8.78 21.75 10.18
N ALA A 139 -9.16 20.57 9.69
CA ALA A 139 -8.99 19.31 10.43
C ALA A 139 -7.52 18.92 10.65
N LEU A 140 -6.65 19.17 9.66
CA LEU A 140 -5.25 18.76 9.72
C LEU A 140 -4.36 19.80 10.41
N TYR A 141 -4.53 21.08 10.07
CA TYR A 141 -3.73 22.17 10.59
C TYR A 141 -4.36 22.81 11.81
N GLN A 142 -5.59 23.34 11.73
CA GLN A 142 -6.15 24.16 12.81
C GLN A 142 -6.46 23.34 14.06
N ASP A 143 -7.15 22.21 13.91
CA ASP A 143 -7.61 21.40 15.03
C ASP A 143 -6.47 20.66 15.76
N GLU A 144 -5.34 20.44 15.08
CA GLU A 144 -4.22 19.66 15.61
C GLU A 144 -2.91 20.49 15.67
N TYR A 145 -2.23 20.71 14.54
CA TYR A 145 -0.90 21.36 14.55
C TYR A 145 -0.90 22.80 15.11
N GLY A 146 -1.94 23.57 14.77
CA GLY A 146 -2.16 24.95 15.21
C GLY A 146 -2.68 25.06 16.64
N THR A 147 -3.40 24.05 17.13
CA THR A 147 -4.08 24.08 18.43
C THR A 147 -3.20 23.61 19.58
N ALA A 148 -3.25 24.34 20.70
CA ALA A 148 -2.54 23.98 21.93
C ALA A 148 -3.05 22.64 22.48
N GLY A 149 -2.12 21.69 22.69
CA GLY A 149 -2.46 20.32 23.11
C GLY A 149 -2.87 19.38 21.98
N GLY A 150 -2.91 19.85 20.72
CA GLY A 150 -3.11 19.01 19.54
C GLY A 150 -1.90 18.13 19.22
N GLU A 151 -2.13 17.10 18.40
CA GLU A 151 -1.16 16.11 17.98
C GLU A 151 -0.85 16.24 16.48
N PRO A 152 0.28 16.86 16.09
CA PRO A 152 0.63 17.05 14.69
C PRO A 152 0.69 15.72 13.92
N TYR A 153 0.08 15.68 12.74
CA TYR A 153 0.20 14.57 11.83
C TYR A 153 1.62 14.47 11.27
N GLY A 154 2.17 13.25 11.22
CA GLY A 154 3.52 13.02 10.69
C GLY A 154 3.58 12.89 9.16
N THR A 155 2.54 12.31 8.56
CA THR A 155 2.41 12.09 7.11
C THR A 155 0.95 11.82 6.78
N PHE A 156 0.58 12.02 5.52
CA PHE A 156 -0.73 11.70 4.96
C PHE A 156 -0.56 10.61 3.92
N ILE A 157 -1.36 9.54 4.00
CA ILE A 157 -1.38 8.47 3.00
C ILE A 157 -2.71 8.58 2.26
N GLY A 158 -2.64 8.92 0.97
CA GLY A 158 -3.78 8.95 0.08
C GLY A 158 -3.86 7.64 -0.71
N ASP A 159 -4.97 6.93 -0.56
CA ASP A 159 -5.27 5.76 -1.38
C ASP A 159 -5.85 6.18 -2.75
N TYR A 160 -5.08 7.01 -3.44
CA TYR A 160 -5.43 7.58 -4.73
C TYR A 160 -4.33 7.30 -5.74
N GLU A 161 -4.69 7.39 -7.01
CA GLU A 161 -3.80 7.17 -8.13
C GLU A 161 -3.88 8.36 -9.07
N PHE A 162 -2.79 9.13 -9.11
CA PHE A 162 -2.76 10.39 -9.86
C PHE A 162 -2.19 10.19 -11.26
N SER A 163 -2.84 10.78 -12.25
CA SER A 163 -2.38 10.89 -13.63
C SER A 163 -1.90 12.30 -13.95
N ALA A 164 -1.59 12.56 -15.22
CA ALA A 164 -1.20 13.90 -15.71
C ALA A 164 -2.40 14.80 -16.05
N LYS A 165 -3.64 14.37 -15.78
CA LYS A 165 -4.85 15.16 -15.99
C LYS A 165 -4.84 16.44 -15.15
N ASP A 166 -5.45 17.50 -15.66
CA ASP A 166 -5.45 18.80 -14.99
C ASP A 166 -6.09 18.77 -13.60
N GLU A 167 -7.19 18.03 -13.43
CA GLU A 167 -7.90 17.84 -12.15
C GLU A 167 -7.01 17.12 -11.11
N ASP A 168 -6.33 16.05 -11.52
CA ASP A 168 -5.37 15.32 -10.68
C ASP A 168 -4.23 16.22 -10.23
N VAL A 169 -3.65 16.98 -11.17
CA VAL A 169 -2.55 17.90 -10.89
C VAL A 169 -3.01 19.07 -10.02
N ALA A 170 -4.24 19.56 -10.19
CA ALA A 170 -4.82 20.58 -9.32
C ALA A 170 -4.96 20.07 -7.88
N LEU A 171 -5.49 18.86 -7.69
CA LEU A 171 -5.58 18.24 -6.38
C LEU A 171 -4.20 18.01 -5.75
N LEU A 172 -3.20 17.59 -6.53
CA LEU A 172 -1.82 17.46 -6.05
C LEU A 172 -1.22 18.79 -5.59
N ARG A 173 -1.55 19.91 -6.25
CA ARG A 173 -1.15 21.26 -5.79
C ARG A 173 -1.80 21.58 -4.44
N TYR A 174 -3.11 21.41 -4.32
CA TYR A 174 -3.82 21.67 -3.06
C TYR A 174 -3.29 20.81 -1.92
N MET A 175 -3.11 19.51 -2.14
CA MET A 175 -2.54 18.60 -1.15
C MET A 175 -1.08 18.94 -0.82
N GLY A 176 -0.28 19.36 -1.81
CA GLY A 176 1.09 19.84 -1.59
C GLY A 176 1.14 21.06 -0.67
N GLU A 177 0.26 22.05 -0.87
CA GLU A 177 0.17 23.23 -0.01
C GLU A 177 -0.28 22.88 1.42
N VAL A 178 -1.28 22.02 1.58
CA VAL A 178 -1.72 21.52 2.90
C VAL A 178 -0.60 20.75 3.60
N ALA A 179 0.08 19.87 2.87
CA ALA A 179 1.20 19.07 3.37
C ALA A 179 2.39 19.95 3.79
N ALA A 180 2.71 20.98 3.01
CA ALA A 180 3.74 21.95 3.32
C ALA A 180 3.43 22.76 4.58
N ALA A 181 2.18 23.24 4.71
CA ALA A 181 1.74 23.98 5.89
C ALA A 181 1.77 23.13 7.17
N CYS A 182 1.39 21.85 7.07
CA CYS A 182 1.41 20.92 8.21
C CYS A 182 2.80 20.33 8.49
N HIS A 183 3.79 20.56 7.61
CA HIS A 183 5.07 19.86 7.62
C HIS A 183 4.93 18.32 7.64
N ALA A 184 3.97 17.81 6.88
CA ALA A 184 3.59 16.40 6.87
C ALA A 184 3.43 15.94 5.41
N PRO A 185 4.37 15.16 4.84
CA PRO A 185 4.32 14.76 3.44
C PRO A 185 3.08 13.94 3.10
N PHE A 186 2.52 14.19 1.91
CA PHE A 186 1.45 13.43 1.28
C PHE A 186 2.02 12.36 0.35
N ILE A 187 1.65 11.12 0.61
CA ILE A 187 2.10 9.92 -0.12
C ILE A 187 0.89 9.31 -0.81
N ALA A 188 0.97 9.11 -2.12
CA ALA A 188 -0.05 8.45 -2.92
C ALA A 188 0.60 7.62 -4.03
N ALA A 189 -0.17 7.08 -4.96
CA ALA A 189 0.36 6.37 -6.13
C ALA A 189 0.27 7.18 -7.42
N ALA A 190 1.15 6.87 -8.37
CA ALA A 190 0.98 7.28 -9.76
C ALA A 190 0.10 6.24 -10.49
N ASN A 191 -0.80 6.72 -11.34
CA ASN A 191 -1.57 5.86 -12.23
C ASN A 191 -0.77 5.53 -13.52
N ALA A 192 -1.03 4.40 -14.17
CA ALA A 192 -0.40 4.05 -15.45
C ALA A 192 -0.62 5.13 -16.54
N GLN A 193 -1.75 5.83 -16.50
CA GLN A 193 -2.08 6.94 -17.41
C GLN A 193 -1.10 8.12 -17.29
N MET A 194 -0.35 8.23 -16.18
CA MET A 194 0.76 9.19 -16.04
C MET A 194 1.83 9.00 -17.13
N PHE A 195 1.95 7.79 -17.69
CA PHE A 195 2.93 7.44 -18.72
C PHE A 195 2.28 7.20 -20.09
N GLU A 196 1.03 7.63 -20.29
CA GLU A 196 0.21 7.32 -21.47
C GLU A 196 -0.03 5.81 -21.67
N PHE A 197 0.03 5.03 -20.59
CA PHE A 197 -0.22 3.59 -20.60
C PHE A 197 -1.61 3.27 -20.04
N ASN A 198 -2.17 2.15 -20.51
CA ASN A 198 -3.38 1.57 -19.92
C ASN A 198 -3.03 0.75 -18.66
N ASP A 199 -1.87 0.09 -18.67
CA ASP A 199 -1.39 -0.77 -17.59
C ASP A 199 0.14 -0.72 -17.48
N PHE A 200 0.66 -0.99 -16.28
CA PHE A 200 2.08 -0.95 -15.98
C PHE A 200 2.91 -2.06 -16.64
N SER A 201 2.30 -3.15 -17.12
CA SER A 201 2.99 -4.18 -17.92
C SER A 201 3.65 -3.62 -19.18
N THR A 202 3.19 -2.48 -19.71
CA THR A 202 3.82 -1.77 -20.84
C THR A 202 5.28 -1.40 -20.56
N PHE A 203 5.70 -1.27 -19.29
CA PHE A 203 7.10 -1.04 -18.95
C PHE A 203 8.04 -2.17 -19.37
N GLU A 204 7.53 -3.40 -19.56
CA GLU A 204 8.31 -4.55 -20.03
C GLU A 204 8.86 -4.36 -21.46
N GLU A 205 8.26 -3.47 -22.25
CA GLU A 205 8.76 -3.13 -23.60
C GLU A 205 10.14 -2.44 -23.57
N GLY A 206 10.56 -1.93 -22.41
CA GLY A 206 11.89 -1.34 -22.23
C GLY A 206 12.10 0.02 -22.90
N LYS A 207 11.04 0.65 -23.43
CA LYS A 207 11.12 1.99 -24.05
C LYS A 207 11.30 3.09 -23.00
N PRO A 208 12.27 4.02 -23.15
CA PRO A 208 12.40 5.17 -22.25
C PRO A 208 11.12 6.01 -22.22
N VAL A 209 10.72 6.48 -21.04
CA VAL A 209 9.51 7.31 -20.84
C VAL A 209 9.83 8.79 -20.61
N ALA A 210 11.07 9.12 -20.23
CA ALA A 210 11.44 10.48 -19.85
C ALA A 210 11.17 11.51 -20.95
N ALA A 211 11.46 11.17 -22.21
CA ALA A 211 11.23 12.08 -23.34
C ALA A 211 9.74 12.41 -23.58
N GLY A 212 8.81 11.56 -23.13
CA GLY A 212 7.37 11.83 -23.23
C GLY A 212 6.93 13.03 -22.38
N PHE A 213 7.59 13.25 -21.23
CA PHE A 213 7.26 14.34 -20.31
C PHE A 213 7.62 15.74 -20.84
N ASP A 214 8.37 15.84 -21.94
CA ASP A 214 8.63 17.12 -22.62
C ASP A 214 7.42 17.58 -23.48
N SER A 215 6.41 16.73 -23.66
CA SER A 215 5.19 17.05 -24.38
C SER A 215 4.38 18.16 -23.68
N PRO A 216 3.73 19.08 -24.42
CA PRO A 216 2.81 20.08 -23.86
C PRO A 216 1.67 19.49 -23.02
N ALA A 217 1.31 18.23 -23.24
CA ALA A 217 0.30 17.52 -22.43
C ALA A 217 0.68 17.47 -20.95
N TYR A 218 1.98 17.49 -20.62
CA TYR A 218 2.50 17.46 -19.25
C TYR A 218 2.78 18.86 -18.68
N ALA A 219 2.34 19.94 -19.34
CA ALA A 219 2.65 21.31 -18.89
C ALA A 219 2.19 21.58 -17.45
N ALA A 220 0.99 21.11 -17.08
CA ALA A 220 0.47 21.24 -15.72
C ALA A 220 1.32 20.45 -14.71
N TRP A 221 1.66 19.19 -15.03
CA TRP A 221 2.50 18.32 -14.21
C TRP A 221 3.91 18.91 -14.01
N ASN A 222 4.57 19.31 -15.09
CA ASN A 222 5.91 19.91 -15.03
C ASN A 222 5.92 21.21 -14.23
N SER A 223 4.90 22.06 -14.41
CA SER A 223 4.72 23.27 -13.60
C SER A 223 4.52 22.93 -12.11
N PHE A 224 3.79 21.87 -11.78
CA PHE A 224 3.66 21.42 -10.39
C PHE A 224 5.00 20.95 -9.83
N ARG A 225 5.77 20.15 -10.58
CA ARG A 225 7.10 19.68 -10.13
C ARG A 225 8.10 20.82 -9.88
N GLU A 226 7.97 21.94 -10.57
CA GLU A 226 8.81 23.13 -10.36
C GLU A 226 8.41 23.97 -9.13
N SER A 227 7.21 23.70 -8.57
CA SER A 227 6.74 24.35 -7.35
C SER A 227 7.57 23.95 -6.12
N ASP A 228 7.57 24.81 -5.10
CA ASP A 228 8.29 24.50 -3.87
C ASP A 228 7.53 23.50 -3.00
N ASP A 229 6.20 23.45 -3.08
CA ASP A 229 5.33 22.57 -2.28
C ASP A 229 5.29 21.12 -2.78
N ALA A 230 5.65 20.88 -4.06
CA ALA A 230 5.81 19.53 -4.60
C ALA A 230 6.81 18.66 -3.81
N ARG A 231 7.71 19.26 -3.03
CA ARG A 231 8.63 18.50 -2.16
C ARG A 231 7.93 17.74 -1.03
N TYR A 232 6.69 18.09 -0.74
CA TYR A 232 5.87 17.39 0.25
C TYR A 232 4.98 16.32 -0.37
N VAL A 233 5.07 16.09 -1.69
CA VAL A 233 4.28 15.06 -2.38
C VAL A 233 5.20 13.96 -2.90
N THR A 234 4.83 12.70 -2.68
CA THR A 234 5.53 11.55 -3.23
C THR A 234 4.54 10.59 -3.86
N LEU A 235 4.83 10.17 -5.10
CA LEU A 235 3.99 9.22 -5.83
C LEU A 235 4.73 7.89 -6.00
N THR A 236 4.22 6.84 -5.37
CA THR A 236 4.75 5.47 -5.46
C THR A 236 4.22 4.74 -6.68
N LEU A 237 4.99 3.78 -7.19
CA LEU A 237 4.55 2.83 -8.22
C LEU A 237 5.43 1.58 -8.24
N PRO A 238 5.00 0.48 -8.87
CA PRO A 238 3.62 0.17 -9.22
C PRO A 238 2.85 -0.35 -7.99
N ARG A 239 1.64 -0.88 -8.16
CA ARG A 239 0.90 -1.52 -7.05
C ARG A 239 1.56 -2.84 -6.62
N THR A 240 1.25 -3.29 -5.40
CA THR A 240 1.72 -4.56 -4.84
C THR A 240 0.58 -5.55 -4.69
N MET A 241 0.88 -6.85 -4.83
CA MET A 241 -0.14 -7.89 -4.69
C MET A 241 -0.68 -7.89 -3.24
N ALA A 242 -2.00 -7.75 -3.11
CA ALA A 242 -2.65 -7.61 -1.81
C ALA A 242 -2.79 -8.95 -1.06
N ARG A 243 -2.97 -10.04 -1.82
CA ARG A 243 -3.11 -11.41 -1.30
C ARG A 243 -2.81 -12.44 -2.38
N LEU A 244 -2.58 -13.68 -1.96
CA LEU A 244 -2.63 -14.82 -2.88
C LEU A 244 -4.08 -15.09 -3.32
N PRO A 245 -4.29 -15.63 -4.54
CA PRO A 245 -5.60 -16.13 -4.96
C PRO A 245 -6.12 -17.24 -4.04
N TYR A 246 -7.45 -17.33 -3.91
CA TYR A 246 -8.07 -18.46 -3.22
C TYR A 246 -8.00 -19.72 -4.08
N GLY A 247 -7.75 -20.85 -3.42
CA GLY A 247 -7.59 -22.15 -4.06
C GLY A 247 -6.98 -23.17 -3.11
N GLN A 248 -7.07 -24.45 -3.46
CA GLN A 248 -6.57 -25.54 -2.61
C GLN A 248 -5.07 -25.42 -2.30
N LYS A 249 -4.28 -24.92 -3.26
CA LYS A 249 -2.84 -24.65 -3.10
C LYS A 249 -2.52 -23.17 -2.78
N GLY A 250 -3.53 -22.32 -2.70
CA GLY A 250 -3.43 -20.91 -2.33
C GLY A 250 -4.03 -20.68 -0.94
N LEU A 251 -4.92 -19.69 -0.84
CA LEU A 251 -5.76 -19.48 0.35
C LEU A 251 -6.99 -20.39 0.27
N SER A 252 -7.08 -21.42 1.11
CA SER A 252 -8.24 -22.33 1.12
C SER A 252 -9.41 -21.76 1.93
N THR A 253 -10.63 -22.14 1.58
CA THR A 253 -11.84 -21.83 2.36
C THR A 253 -12.43 -23.11 2.97
N ASP A 254 -13.04 -23.01 4.16
CA ASP A 254 -13.62 -24.17 4.86
C ASP A 254 -15.04 -24.54 4.38
N VAL A 255 -15.69 -23.65 3.62
CA VAL A 255 -17.12 -23.77 3.27
C VAL A 255 -17.33 -24.65 2.04
N PHE A 256 -16.53 -24.44 1.00
CA PHE A 256 -16.57 -25.22 -0.24
C PHE A 256 -15.20 -25.19 -0.94
N ALA A 257 -14.99 -26.05 -1.93
CA ALA A 257 -13.75 -26.06 -2.71
C ALA A 257 -13.72 -24.87 -3.69
N TYR A 258 -13.43 -23.68 -3.16
CA TYR A 258 -13.34 -22.46 -3.94
C TYR A 258 -12.00 -22.37 -4.68
N GLU A 259 -12.07 -22.31 -6.01
CA GLU A 259 -10.93 -22.00 -6.88
C GLU A 259 -11.19 -20.65 -7.57
N GLU A 260 -10.43 -19.63 -7.22
CA GLU A 260 -10.65 -18.28 -7.74
C GLU A 260 -10.22 -18.15 -9.20
N LEU A 261 -9.09 -18.80 -9.55
CA LEU A 261 -8.47 -18.76 -10.87
C LEU A 261 -8.51 -20.14 -11.53
N ASP A 262 -8.23 -20.16 -12.82
CA ASP A 262 -7.88 -21.41 -13.49
C ASP A 262 -6.60 -21.99 -12.87
N VAL A 263 -6.49 -23.33 -12.89
CA VAL A 263 -5.36 -24.03 -12.28
C VAL A 263 -4.41 -24.58 -13.34
N ASP A 264 -3.12 -24.64 -13.01
CA ASP A 264 -2.11 -25.28 -13.84
C ASP A 264 -2.17 -26.83 -13.79
N MET A 265 -1.24 -27.50 -14.48
CA MET A 265 -1.15 -28.96 -14.51
C MET A 265 -0.92 -29.60 -13.13
N ASP A 266 -0.38 -28.85 -12.18
CA ASP A 266 -0.12 -29.29 -10.82
C ASP A 266 -1.23 -28.85 -9.85
N GLY A 267 -2.24 -28.09 -10.28
CA GLY A 267 -3.30 -27.54 -9.44
C GLY A 267 -2.94 -26.23 -8.72
N ASN A 268 -1.94 -25.47 -9.16
CA ASN A 268 -1.65 -24.14 -8.62
C ASN A 268 -2.49 -23.08 -9.34
N PRO A 269 -2.93 -21.99 -8.67
CA PRO A 269 -3.63 -20.89 -9.32
C PRO A 269 -2.76 -20.26 -10.41
N ASN A 270 -3.30 -20.15 -11.63
CA ASN A 270 -2.62 -19.66 -12.82
C ASN A 270 -3.38 -18.45 -13.40
N PRO A 271 -2.92 -17.22 -13.10
CA PRO A 271 -3.56 -16.01 -13.63
C PRO A 271 -3.28 -15.85 -15.12
N LYS A 272 -4.30 -15.44 -15.89
CA LYS A 272 -4.15 -15.11 -17.32
C LYS A 272 -3.57 -13.72 -17.54
N ASN A 273 -3.94 -12.78 -16.68
CA ASN A 273 -3.55 -11.37 -16.71
C ASN A 273 -3.47 -10.82 -15.29
N ASN A 274 -2.92 -9.61 -15.17
CA ASN A 274 -2.87 -8.90 -13.89
C ASN A 274 -4.27 -8.52 -13.37
N ASP A 275 -5.27 -8.37 -14.24
CA ASP A 275 -6.64 -7.98 -13.87
C ASP A 275 -7.35 -9.04 -13.01
N GLU A 276 -6.95 -10.31 -13.11
CA GLU A 276 -7.47 -11.38 -12.26
C GLU A 276 -6.91 -11.34 -10.81
N LEU A 277 -5.89 -10.52 -10.56
CA LEU A 277 -5.20 -10.41 -9.28
C LEU A 277 -5.64 -9.16 -8.51
N VAL A 278 -5.63 -9.25 -7.18
CA VAL A 278 -5.97 -8.12 -6.32
C VAL A 278 -4.70 -7.34 -5.98
N TRP A 279 -4.67 -6.09 -6.40
CA TRP A 279 -3.57 -5.16 -6.19
C TRP A 279 -3.89 -4.14 -5.10
N SER A 280 -2.88 -3.73 -4.35
CA SER A 280 -2.96 -2.73 -3.30
C SER A 280 -2.00 -1.59 -3.58
N ASN A 281 -2.39 -0.39 -3.17
CA ASN A 281 -1.62 0.82 -3.35
C ASN A 281 -0.28 0.75 -2.60
N ALA A 282 0.84 0.93 -3.30
CA ALA A 282 2.18 0.90 -2.72
C ALA A 282 2.43 2.06 -1.71
N ALA A 283 1.57 3.08 -1.67
CA ALA A 283 1.59 4.11 -0.65
C ALA A 283 1.42 3.52 0.76
N TYR A 284 0.63 2.45 0.91
CA TYR A 284 0.50 1.73 2.18
C TYR A 284 1.81 1.04 2.58
N ASP A 285 2.52 0.45 1.62
CA ASP A 285 3.82 -0.19 1.87
C ASP A 285 4.89 0.82 2.29
N LEU A 286 4.92 2.00 1.65
CA LEU A 286 5.82 3.09 2.09
C LEU A 286 5.43 3.61 3.47
N GLY A 287 4.12 3.80 3.71
CA GLY A 287 3.59 4.15 5.03
C GLY A 287 4.03 3.16 6.11
N LEU A 288 4.00 1.86 5.81
CA LEU A 288 4.49 0.81 6.70
C LEU A 288 6.00 0.92 6.96
N LYS A 289 6.81 1.26 5.96
CA LYS A 289 8.24 1.53 6.19
C LYS A 289 8.44 2.74 7.11
N MET A 290 7.63 3.78 6.98
CA MET A 290 7.69 4.94 7.87
C MET A 290 7.31 4.59 9.31
N THR A 291 6.25 3.81 9.52
CA THR A 291 5.85 3.39 10.88
C THR A 291 6.92 2.54 11.54
N GLN A 292 7.50 1.59 10.80
CA GLN A 292 8.59 0.75 11.28
C GLN A 292 9.87 1.54 11.59
N ALA A 293 10.24 2.50 10.75
CA ALA A 293 11.37 3.38 11.00
C ALA A 293 11.15 4.24 12.25
N PHE A 294 9.94 4.80 12.42
CA PHE A 294 9.58 5.55 13.61
C PHE A 294 9.64 4.71 14.88
N THR A 295 9.12 3.47 14.86
CA THR A 295 9.19 2.57 16.02
C THR A 295 10.63 2.19 16.36
N ALA A 296 11.49 1.95 15.36
CA ALA A 296 12.88 1.53 15.58
C ALA A 296 13.80 2.67 16.06
N TYR A 297 13.60 3.89 15.52
CA TYR A 297 14.56 4.99 15.66
C TYR A 297 13.97 6.29 16.21
N GLY A 298 12.65 6.42 16.27
CA GLY A 298 11.95 7.69 16.56
C GLY A 298 11.90 8.66 15.38
N TRP A 299 12.45 8.27 14.23
CA TRP A 299 12.59 9.09 13.02
C TRP A 299 12.27 8.27 11.77
N CYS A 300 11.70 8.93 10.76
CA CYS A 300 11.38 8.31 9.46
C CYS A 300 12.46 8.59 8.41
N THR A 301 13.74 8.49 8.76
CA THR A 301 14.89 8.71 7.85
C THR A 301 15.41 7.41 7.21
N ALA A 302 15.15 6.27 7.84
CA ALA A 302 15.51 4.93 7.37
C ALA A 302 14.30 4.26 6.69
N ILE A 303 13.90 4.80 5.54
CA ILE A 303 12.72 4.36 4.77
C ILE A 303 13.04 3.98 3.32
N ARG A 304 14.33 3.85 2.98
CA ARG A 304 14.80 3.55 1.63
C ARG A 304 16.06 2.71 1.62
N GLY A 305 16.35 2.08 0.49
CA GLY A 305 17.48 1.17 0.30
C GLY A 305 17.27 -0.19 0.96
N LEU A 306 17.99 -1.19 0.45
CA LEU A 306 17.84 -2.59 0.86
C LEU A 306 18.11 -2.79 2.36
N ASP A 307 19.21 -2.24 2.86
CA ASP A 307 19.68 -2.40 4.25
C ASP A 307 19.43 -1.16 5.13
N ASN A 308 18.59 -0.22 4.67
CA ASN A 308 18.30 1.03 5.38
C ASN A 308 16.79 1.31 5.48
N GLY A 309 16.00 0.23 5.60
CA GLY A 309 14.58 0.27 5.93
C GLY A 309 13.62 0.45 4.75
N GLY A 310 14.11 0.48 3.50
CA GLY A 310 13.27 0.53 2.30
C GLY A 310 12.71 -0.82 1.84
N LYS A 311 13.11 -1.92 2.49
CA LYS A 311 12.72 -3.29 2.11
C LYS A 311 11.30 -3.61 2.59
N VAL A 312 10.41 -3.86 1.65
CA VAL A 312 9.04 -4.35 1.86
C VAL A 312 9.09 -5.87 1.82
N GLU A 313 9.03 -6.50 2.99
CA GLU A 313 9.12 -7.95 3.14
C GLU A 313 7.73 -8.61 3.07
N ASN A 314 7.72 -9.94 2.93
CA ASN A 314 6.52 -10.78 2.96
C ASN A 314 5.47 -10.40 1.91
N LEU A 315 5.90 -9.98 0.72
CA LEU A 315 4.99 -9.84 -0.41
C LEU A 315 4.46 -11.23 -0.81
N PRO A 316 3.19 -11.35 -1.24
CA PRO A 316 2.63 -12.60 -1.71
C PRO A 316 3.50 -13.24 -2.81
N ASN A 317 3.79 -14.52 -2.66
CA ASN A 317 4.63 -15.28 -3.58
C ASN A 317 3.77 -16.30 -4.35
N LEU A 318 3.17 -15.87 -5.46
CA LEU A 318 2.39 -16.74 -6.34
C LEU A 318 3.32 -17.44 -7.33
N THR A 319 3.29 -18.77 -7.34
CA THR A 319 4.07 -19.59 -8.28
C THR A 319 3.18 -20.58 -8.99
N TYR A 320 3.36 -20.73 -10.29
CA TYR A 320 2.59 -21.63 -11.14
C TYR A 320 3.45 -22.17 -12.27
N LYS A 321 3.02 -23.25 -12.91
CA LYS A 321 3.66 -23.82 -14.09
C LYS A 321 3.04 -23.24 -15.36
N THR A 322 3.90 -22.86 -16.29
CA THR A 322 3.48 -22.50 -17.65
C THR A 322 2.99 -23.74 -18.42
N GLU A 323 2.38 -23.54 -19.59
CA GLU A 323 1.99 -24.65 -20.49
C GLU A 323 3.19 -25.53 -20.91
N ALA A 324 4.41 -24.95 -20.92
CA ALA A 324 5.64 -25.68 -21.19
C ALA A 324 6.16 -26.51 -19.99
N GLY A 325 5.55 -26.35 -18.81
CA GLY A 325 5.92 -27.03 -17.57
C GLY A 325 6.97 -26.32 -16.73
N ASP A 326 7.40 -25.11 -17.14
CA ASP A 326 8.37 -24.32 -16.40
C ASP A 326 7.71 -23.67 -15.17
N LEU A 327 8.36 -23.76 -14.01
CA LEU A 327 7.91 -23.09 -12.79
C LEU A 327 8.27 -21.60 -12.86
N VAL A 328 7.26 -20.75 -12.83
CA VAL A 328 7.40 -19.29 -12.83
C VAL A 328 6.83 -18.69 -11.56
N GLN A 329 7.41 -17.58 -11.13
CA GLN A 329 6.90 -16.74 -10.05
C GLN A 329 6.21 -15.53 -10.67
N GLN A 330 4.95 -15.29 -10.32
CA GLN A 330 4.28 -14.03 -10.64
C GLN A 330 4.97 -12.90 -9.89
N CYS A 331 5.25 -11.80 -10.59
CA CYS A 331 5.84 -10.63 -9.96
C CYS A 331 4.90 -10.13 -8.84
N PRO A 332 5.38 -9.97 -7.59
CA PRO A 332 4.57 -9.45 -6.49
C PRO A 332 4.23 -7.96 -6.63
N THR A 333 4.87 -7.27 -7.57
CA THR A 333 4.51 -5.93 -8.06
C THR A 333 3.92 -6.07 -9.46
N GLU A 334 3.03 -5.18 -9.91
CA GLU A 334 2.35 -5.32 -11.22
C GLU A 334 3.33 -5.50 -12.40
N VAL A 335 4.51 -4.89 -12.29
CA VAL A 335 5.62 -5.06 -13.23
C VAL A 335 6.94 -5.12 -12.47
N ASN A 336 7.93 -5.79 -13.05
CA ASN A 336 9.30 -5.76 -12.55
C ASN A 336 10.08 -4.61 -13.20
N LEU A 337 10.75 -3.79 -12.38
CA LEU A 337 11.52 -2.63 -12.85
C LEU A 337 13.03 -2.94 -12.80
N THR A 338 13.75 -2.58 -13.86
CA THR A 338 15.22 -2.65 -13.87
C THR A 338 15.82 -1.46 -13.12
N ASP A 339 17.09 -1.56 -12.70
CA ASP A 339 17.81 -0.44 -12.07
C ASP A 339 17.84 0.82 -12.96
N GLU A 340 17.98 0.64 -14.28
CA GLU A 340 17.92 1.76 -15.23
C GLU A 340 16.54 2.43 -15.24
N ARG A 341 15.47 1.63 -15.15
CA ARG A 341 14.10 2.15 -15.10
C ARG A 341 13.80 2.83 -13.77
N GLU A 342 14.26 2.25 -12.67
CA GLU A 342 14.16 2.82 -11.32
C GLU A 342 14.77 4.23 -11.32
N LYS A 343 15.98 4.38 -11.85
CA LYS A 343 16.67 5.67 -11.92
C LYS A 343 15.91 6.67 -12.79
N GLU A 344 15.45 6.26 -13.97
CA GLU A 344 14.67 7.13 -14.86
C GLU A 344 13.40 7.65 -14.18
N LEU A 345 12.64 6.76 -13.52
CA LEU A 345 11.42 7.14 -12.79
C LEU A 345 11.72 8.04 -11.59
N SER A 346 12.79 7.74 -10.84
CA SER A 346 13.29 8.57 -9.75
C SER A 346 13.65 9.99 -10.21
N ASP A 347 14.35 10.14 -11.35
CA ASP A 347 14.68 11.45 -11.93
C ASP A 347 13.43 12.21 -12.41
N LEU A 348 12.36 11.49 -12.76
CA LEU A 348 11.04 12.04 -13.06
C LEU A 348 10.18 12.37 -11.83
N GLY A 349 10.70 12.15 -10.61
CA GLY A 349 10.02 12.50 -9.36
C GLY A 349 9.01 11.45 -8.87
N PHE A 350 9.15 10.21 -9.32
CA PHE A 350 8.38 9.09 -8.82
C PHE A 350 9.21 8.24 -7.84
N LEU A 351 8.53 7.46 -7.00
CA LEU A 351 9.16 6.56 -6.05
C LEU A 351 8.84 5.09 -6.39
N PRO A 352 9.66 4.46 -7.25
CA PRO A 352 9.44 3.07 -7.65
C PRO A 352 9.75 2.07 -6.52
N LEU A 353 8.90 1.04 -6.40
CA LEU A 353 9.16 -0.17 -5.64
C LEU A 353 9.72 -1.25 -6.58
N VAL A 354 10.97 -1.63 -6.38
CA VAL A 354 11.65 -2.63 -7.22
C VAL A 354 11.56 -4.02 -6.60
N HIS A 355 10.98 -4.97 -7.31
CA HIS A 355 10.97 -6.38 -6.90
C HIS A 355 12.34 -7.03 -7.10
N TYR A 356 12.81 -7.76 -6.09
CA TYR A 356 14.01 -8.57 -6.23
C TYR A 356 13.65 -9.94 -6.81
N LYS A 357 14.15 -10.21 -8.02
CA LYS A 357 13.86 -11.45 -8.75
C LYS A 357 14.07 -12.71 -7.90
N ASN A 358 13.13 -13.65 -7.97
CA ASN A 358 13.11 -14.91 -7.22
C ASN A 358 13.02 -14.75 -5.69
N THR A 359 12.52 -13.60 -5.21
CA THR A 359 12.31 -13.36 -3.79
C THR A 359 10.88 -12.89 -3.51
N ASN A 360 10.50 -12.82 -2.24
CA ASN A 360 9.19 -12.35 -1.79
C ASN A 360 9.27 -10.93 -1.20
N TYR A 361 10.19 -10.09 -1.67
CA TYR A 361 10.32 -8.72 -1.20
C TYR A 361 10.55 -7.72 -2.35
N GLY A 362 10.14 -6.48 -2.10
CA GLY A 362 10.45 -5.32 -2.93
C GLY A 362 11.26 -4.29 -2.14
N VAL A 363 11.88 -3.33 -2.82
CA VAL A 363 12.66 -2.28 -2.17
C VAL A 363 12.39 -0.93 -2.80
N PHE A 364 12.07 0.06 -1.98
CA PHE A 364 12.16 1.47 -2.36
C PHE A 364 13.63 1.88 -2.34
N ILE A 365 14.27 1.88 -3.51
CA ILE A 365 15.71 2.19 -3.64
C ILE A 365 15.94 3.70 -3.47
N GLY A 366 15.15 4.49 -4.20
CA GLY A 366 15.10 5.94 -4.14
C GLY A 366 14.43 6.50 -2.88
N GLY A 367 14.28 7.82 -2.86
CA GLY A 367 13.52 8.55 -1.85
C GLY A 367 13.10 9.92 -2.38
N GLN A 368 12.82 9.98 -3.69
CA GLN A 368 12.51 11.22 -4.39
C GLN A 368 11.06 11.63 -4.12
N THR A 369 10.88 12.93 -4.04
CA THR A 369 9.55 13.57 -4.05
C THR A 369 9.22 13.95 -5.49
N THR A 370 8.01 14.44 -5.76
CA THR A 370 7.65 14.88 -7.12
C THR A 370 8.43 16.13 -7.56
N GLN A 371 9.01 16.88 -6.61
CA GLN A 371 9.75 18.09 -6.91
C GLN A 371 10.94 17.83 -7.85
N LYS A 372 11.05 18.65 -8.90
CA LYS A 372 12.26 18.75 -9.71
C LYS A 372 13.23 19.73 -9.04
N PRO A 373 14.38 19.26 -8.50
CA PRO A 373 15.31 20.15 -7.82
C PRO A 373 15.89 21.19 -8.80
N LYS A 374 15.87 22.45 -8.38
CA LYS A 374 16.40 23.58 -9.16
C LYS A 374 17.93 23.48 -9.26
N THR A 375 18.47 23.75 -10.44
CA THR A 375 19.91 23.84 -10.67
C THR A 375 20.37 25.29 -10.55
N TYR A 376 21.46 25.50 -9.83
CA TYR A 376 22.05 26.82 -9.60
C TYR A 376 23.47 26.87 -10.15
N THR A 377 24.00 28.08 -10.32
CA THR A 377 25.41 28.28 -10.67
C THR A 377 26.35 27.86 -9.53
N ASP A 378 25.90 28.02 -8.29
CA ASP A 378 26.60 27.57 -7.09
C ASP A 378 26.34 26.06 -6.86
N PRO A 379 27.39 25.23 -6.81
CA PRO A 379 27.28 23.82 -6.50
C PRO A 379 26.64 23.54 -5.14
N ASP A 380 26.90 24.37 -4.13
CA ASP A 380 26.37 24.17 -2.77
C ASP A 380 24.86 24.43 -2.74
N ALA A 381 24.39 25.49 -3.41
CA ALA A 381 22.96 25.74 -3.59
C ALA A 381 22.26 24.60 -4.36
N THR A 382 22.91 24.04 -5.38
CA THR A 382 22.38 22.89 -6.13
C THR A 382 22.29 21.64 -5.26
N ALA A 383 23.30 21.38 -4.43
CA ALA A 383 23.27 20.27 -3.49
C ALA A 383 22.14 20.42 -2.46
N ASN A 384 21.93 21.64 -1.93
CA ASN A 384 20.87 21.93 -0.98
C ASN A 384 19.47 21.75 -1.60
N ALA A 385 19.29 22.15 -2.86
CA ALA A 385 18.06 21.94 -3.59
C ALA A 385 17.78 20.44 -3.82
N ALA A 386 18.80 19.65 -4.16
CA ALA A 386 18.67 18.20 -4.34
C ALA A 386 18.33 17.46 -3.02
N ILE A 387 18.90 17.88 -1.89
CA ILE A 387 18.54 17.34 -0.56
C ILE A 387 17.08 17.68 -0.23
N SER A 388 16.64 18.89 -0.57
CA SER A 388 15.27 19.35 -0.29
C SER A 388 14.19 18.64 -1.10
N ALA A 389 14.54 17.96 -2.19
CA ALA A 389 13.62 17.19 -3.02
C ALA A 389 13.51 15.71 -2.60
N ARG A 390 14.07 15.32 -1.44
CA ARG A 390 14.08 13.92 -0.98
C ARG A 390 13.29 13.74 0.31
N LEU A 391 12.42 12.74 0.29
CA LEU A 391 11.47 12.43 1.34
C LEU A 391 12.12 12.15 2.71
N PRO A 392 13.21 11.36 2.84
CA PRO A 392 13.83 11.14 4.16
C PRO A 392 14.25 12.42 4.87
N TYR A 393 14.71 13.43 4.12
CA TYR A 393 15.15 14.71 4.68
C TYR A 393 13.98 15.63 4.99
N ILE A 394 12.91 15.59 4.18
CA ILE A 394 11.64 16.28 4.48
C ILE A 394 10.98 15.72 5.74
N MET A 395 10.98 14.40 5.92
CA MET A 395 10.47 13.76 7.13
C MET A 395 11.24 14.21 8.38
N ALA A 396 12.58 14.28 8.29
CA ALA A 396 13.40 14.76 9.40
C ALA A 396 13.14 16.24 9.72
N SER A 397 13.14 17.11 8.70
CA SER A 397 12.91 18.55 8.90
C SER A 397 11.49 18.85 9.39
N GLY A 398 10.48 18.15 8.86
CA GLY A 398 9.09 18.31 9.29
C GLY A 398 8.87 17.89 10.74
N ARG A 399 9.49 16.78 11.17
CA ARG A 399 9.43 16.35 12.57
C ARG A 399 10.12 17.35 13.51
N ILE A 400 11.25 17.93 13.09
CA ILE A 400 11.93 19.00 13.85
C ILE A 400 11.03 20.24 13.93
N ALA A 401 10.38 20.62 12.84
CA ALA A 401 9.43 21.73 12.82
C ALA A 401 8.27 21.51 13.80
N HIS A 402 7.71 20.29 13.87
CA HIS A 402 6.67 19.94 14.86
C HIS A 402 7.17 20.14 16.29
N TYR A 403 8.36 19.65 16.62
CA TYR A 403 8.94 19.81 17.95
C TYR A 403 9.20 21.28 18.29
N LEU A 404 9.83 22.04 17.38
CA LEU A 404 10.12 23.46 17.58
C LEU A 404 8.84 24.27 17.76
N LYS A 405 7.78 23.96 17.02
CA LYS A 405 6.47 24.59 17.16
C LYS A 405 5.88 24.37 18.55
N VAL A 406 5.88 23.13 19.04
CA VAL A 406 5.34 22.79 20.36
C VAL A 406 6.18 23.43 21.47
N MET A 407 7.50 23.29 21.41
CA MET A 407 8.41 23.89 22.40
C MET A 407 8.31 25.42 22.43
N GLY A 408 8.22 26.07 21.26
CA GLY A 408 8.05 27.52 21.19
C GLY A 408 6.73 27.97 21.79
N ARG A 409 5.64 27.26 21.49
CA ARG A 409 4.28 27.55 21.99
C ARG A 409 4.19 27.44 23.51
N ASP A 410 4.73 26.36 24.09
CA ASP A 410 4.67 26.11 25.54
C ASP A 410 5.46 27.14 26.35
N ARG A 411 6.40 27.85 25.71
CA ARG A 411 7.24 28.87 26.34
C ARG A 411 6.69 30.29 26.20
N LEU A 412 5.65 30.51 25.39
CA LEU A 412 5.04 31.83 25.24
C LEU A 412 4.59 32.38 26.60
N GLY A 413 5.01 33.61 26.92
CA GLY A 413 4.75 34.25 28.22
C GLY A 413 5.84 34.06 29.28
N SER A 414 6.90 33.30 28.98
CA SER A 414 8.08 33.17 29.86
C SER A 414 9.00 34.39 29.75
N ASN A 415 9.69 34.73 30.86
CA ASN A 415 10.70 35.79 30.89
C ASN A 415 12.05 35.26 30.38
N ILE A 416 12.15 34.99 29.07
CA ILE A 416 13.34 34.45 28.41
C ILE A 416 13.80 35.37 27.28
N GLU A 417 15.11 35.57 27.17
CA GLU A 417 15.71 36.39 26.12
C GLU A 417 16.25 35.52 24.97
N ALA A 418 16.58 36.13 23.82
CA ALA A 418 17.08 35.42 22.64
C ALA A 418 18.25 34.46 22.94
N PRO A 419 19.27 34.81 23.76
CA PRO A 419 20.39 33.90 24.05
C PRO A 419 19.94 32.66 24.84
N ASP A 420 18.95 32.79 25.73
CA ASP A 420 18.41 31.66 26.49
C ASP A 420 17.60 30.73 25.60
N ILE A 421 16.74 31.29 24.73
CA ILE A 421 16.00 30.52 23.74
C ILE A 421 16.98 29.75 22.85
N GLN A 422 18.01 30.41 22.33
CA GLN A 422 19.02 29.78 21.48
C GLN A 422 19.73 28.63 22.20
N ARG A 423 20.21 28.85 23.43
CA ARG A 423 20.90 27.84 24.24
C ARG A 423 20.02 26.61 24.45
N GLU A 424 18.75 26.81 24.81
CA GLU A 424 17.85 25.70 25.12
C GLU A 424 17.43 24.92 23.88
N LEU A 425 17.12 25.61 22.78
CA LEU A 425 16.81 24.94 21.51
C LEU A 425 18.05 24.18 20.98
N GLN A 426 19.25 24.77 21.12
CA GLN A 426 20.49 24.10 20.75
C GLN A 426 20.72 22.84 21.60
N LEU A 427 20.58 22.92 22.93
CA LEU A 427 20.70 21.77 23.82
C LEU A 427 19.71 20.64 23.51
N TRP A 428 18.51 21.00 23.02
CA TRP A 428 17.53 20.01 22.57
C TRP A 428 17.96 19.34 21.26
N ILE A 429 18.33 20.12 20.23
CA ILE A 429 18.67 19.54 18.92
C ILE A 429 19.97 18.74 18.98
N ASP A 430 20.90 19.09 19.86
CA ASP A 430 22.16 18.37 20.07
C ASP A 430 21.94 16.91 20.52
N GLN A 431 20.78 16.58 21.10
CA GLN A 431 20.43 15.18 21.44
C GLN A 431 20.24 14.30 20.19
N TYR A 432 19.97 14.92 19.04
CA TYR A 432 19.72 14.27 17.76
C TYR A 432 20.85 14.51 16.75
N THR A 433 21.94 15.16 17.19
CA THR A 433 23.11 15.48 16.39
C THR A 433 24.33 14.72 16.90
N ASN A 434 24.95 13.94 16.02
CA ASN A 434 26.12 13.15 16.40
C ASN A 434 27.07 13.01 15.22
N ALA A 435 28.12 13.85 15.15
CA ALA A 435 29.12 13.80 14.07
C ALA A 435 29.93 12.49 14.04
N GLY A 436 29.93 11.70 15.12
CA GLY A 436 30.66 10.44 15.23
C GLY A 436 29.85 9.18 14.89
N ALA A 437 28.60 9.30 14.44
CA ALA A 437 27.75 8.15 14.17
C ALA A 437 28.26 7.29 12.99
N ILE A 438 28.45 5.99 13.24
CA ILE A 438 28.94 5.02 12.26
C ILE A 438 27.84 3.99 11.97
N GLY A 439 27.62 3.70 10.69
CA GLY A 439 26.62 2.74 10.22
C GLY A 439 25.19 3.29 10.21
N ASN A 440 24.28 2.55 9.58
CA ASN A 440 22.90 2.99 9.35
C ASN A 440 22.10 3.14 10.66
N ASP A 441 22.17 2.15 11.57
CA ASP A 441 21.42 2.18 12.83
C ASP A 441 21.75 3.42 13.68
N SER A 442 23.05 3.68 13.93
CA SER A 442 23.45 4.84 14.73
C SER A 442 23.06 6.16 14.06
N ARG A 443 23.16 6.26 12.73
CA ARG A 443 22.79 7.47 11.98
C ARG A 443 21.29 7.68 11.89
N ALA A 444 20.50 6.61 11.94
CA ALA A 444 19.03 6.71 11.96
C ALA A 444 18.50 7.22 13.32
N ARG A 445 19.16 6.87 14.44
CA ARG A 445 18.83 7.37 15.79
C ARG A 445 19.17 8.86 15.97
N THR A 446 20.25 9.32 15.36
CA THR A 446 20.69 10.72 15.36
C THR A 446 20.76 11.23 13.92
N PRO A 447 19.63 11.66 13.34
CA PRO A 447 19.52 11.93 11.90
C PRO A 447 20.42 13.08 11.40
N LEU A 448 20.95 13.90 12.31
CA LEU A 448 21.79 15.05 12.00
C LEU A 448 23.27 14.74 12.25
N ALA A 449 24.11 15.12 11.29
CA ALA A 449 25.55 15.14 11.45
C ALA A 449 25.98 16.42 12.19
N GLU A 450 25.39 17.56 11.82
CA GLU A 450 25.66 18.87 12.41
C GLU A 450 24.34 19.67 12.53
N SER A 451 24.22 20.47 13.58
CA SER A 451 23.06 21.35 13.81
C SER A 451 23.48 22.67 14.44
N ARG A 452 22.87 23.77 13.99
CA ARG A 452 23.06 25.09 14.56
C ARG A 452 21.74 25.85 14.57
N ILE A 453 21.37 26.40 15.72
CA ILE A 453 20.19 27.26 15.86
C ILE A 453 20.66 28.68 16.16
N GLU A 454 20.14 29.64 15.39
CA GLU A 454 20.33 31.07 15.62
C GLU A 454 19.00 31.70 15.97
N VAL A 455 18.94 32.47 17.07
CA VAL A 455 17.73 33.17 17.48
C VAL A 455 17.98 34.67 17.43
N VAL A 456 17.18 35.37 16.62
CA VAL A 456 17.27 36.83 16.45
C VAL A 456 15.98 37.50 16.89
N GLU A 457 16.09 38.61 17.60
CA GLU A 457 14.92 39.44 17.92
C GLU A 457 14.38 40.11 16.66
N GLN A 458 13.05 40.12 16.49
CA GLN A 458 12.41 40.77 15.36
C GLN A 458 12.40 42.29 15.58
N PRO A 459 13.03 43.08 14.68
CA PRO A 459 13.06 44.52 14.81
C PRO A 459 11.65 45.12 14.89
N GLY A 460 11.43 45.99 15.87
CA GLY A 460 10.14 46.67 16.07
C GLY A 460 9.05 45.82 16.75
N LYS A 461 9.35 44.60 17.17
CA LYS A 461 8.41 43.73 17.91
C LYS A 461 9.07 43.16 19.17
N PRO A 462 9.06 43.90 20.30
CA PRO A 462 9.65 43.43 21.54
C PRO A 462 9.08 42.08 21.97
N GLY A 463 9.96 41.15 22.34
CA GLY A 463 9.59 39.78 22.75
C GLY A 463 9.20 38.84 21.60
N ALA A 464 9.28 39.29 20.33
CA ALA A 464 9.15 38.41 19.17
C ALA A 464 10.54 38.00 18.68
N TYR A 465 10.76 36.69 18.56
CA TYR A 465 12.03 36.12 18.09
C TYR A 465 11.81 35.32 16.81
N SER A 466 12.84 35.25 15.97
CA SER A 466 12.92 34.34 14.83
C SER A 466 14.03 33.34 15.07
N ALA A 467 13.72 32.05 15.00
CA ALA A 467 14.71 30.99 15.10
C ALA A 467 15.02 30.44 13.70
N ILE A 468 16.30 30.42 13.34
CA ILE A 468 16.81 29.85 12.09
C ILE A 468 17.58 28.59 12.47
N ALA A 469 17.07 27.43 12.05
CA ALA A 469 17.71 26.14 12.29
C ALA A 469 18.46 25.69 11.03
N HIS A 470 19.79 25.66 11.11
CA HIS A 470 20.67 25.07 10.11
C HIS A 470 20.90 23.61 10.47
N LEU A 471 20.39 22.69 9.65
CA LEU A 471 20.36 21.26 9.93
C LEU A 471 21.07 20.53 8.80
N ARG A 472 22.17 19.82 9.11
CA ARG A 472 22.89 19.00 8.13
C ARG A 472 22.61 17.53 8.40
N PRO A 473 21.82 16.85 7.56
CA PRO A 473 21.52 15.43 7.73
C PRO A 473 22.71 14.56 7.33
N TRP A 474 22.65 13.29 7.70
CA TRP A 474 23.52 12.27 7.12
C TRP A 474 23.17 12.05 5.65
N LEU A 475 24.13 12.33 4.75
CA LEU A 475 23.97 12.05 3.34
C LEU A 475 23.95 10.53 3.09
N GLN A 476 22.90 10.07 2.42
CA GLN A 476 22.75 8.68 1.97
C GLN A 476 23.38 8.49 0.59
N LEU A 477 23.84 7.26 0.29
CA LEU A 477 24.42 6.91 -1.00
C LEU A 477 23.33 6.91 -2.09
N GLU A 478 23.54 7.69 -3.15
CA GLU A 478 22.60 7.77 -4.29
C GLU A 478 23.10 7.04 -5.53
N GLU A 479 24.36 7.29 -5.91
CA GLU A 479 24.94 6.76 -7.14
C GLU A 479 26.42 6.45 -6.93
N LEU A 480 26.90 5.38 -7.57
CA LEU A 480 28.31 5.01 -7.62
C LEU A 480 28.68 4.63 -9.06
N THR A 481 29.31 5.53 -9.80
CA THR A 481 29.87 5.21 -11.11
C THR A 481 31.24 4.54 -10.92
N THR A 482 31.36 3.27 -11.32
CA THR A 482 32.63 2.53 -11.23
C THR A 482 33.31 2.46 -12.60
N SER A 483 34.64 2.62 -12.63
CA SER A 483 35.44 2.34 -13.82
C SER A 483 36.53 1.35 -13.47
N VAL A 484 36.50 0.16 -14.09
CA VAL A 484 37.51 -0.88 -13.87
C VAL A 484 38.57 -0.77 -14.97
N ARG A 485 39.82 -0.54 -14.58
CA ARG A 485 40.95 -0.44 -15.51
C ARG A 485 41.99 -1.50 -15.16
N MET A 486 42.24 -2.41 -16.11
CA MET A 486 43.36 -3.35 -16.01
C MET A 486 44.63 -2.65 -16.46
N VAL A 487 45.61 -2.55 -15.58
CA VAL A 487 46.87 -1.84 -15.80
C VAL A 487 48.05 -2.75 -15.47
N ALA A 488 49.09 -2.73 -16.30
CA ALA A 488 50.30 -3.52 -16.06
C ALA A 488 51.09 -3.02 -14.84
N LYS A 489 50.91 -1.76 -14.45
CA LYS A 489 51.39 -1.16 -13.21
C LYS A 489 50.35 -0.16 -12.73
N ILE A 490 49.97 -0.25 -11.46
CA ILE A 490 49.02 0.68 -10.84
C ILE A 490 49.61 2.11 -10.96
N PRO A 491 48.91 3.05 -11.60
CA PRO A 491 49.30 4.47 -11.58
C PRO A 491 49.34 4.95 -10.14
N GLY A 492 50.47 5.56 -9.76
CA GLY A 492 50.62 6.21 -8.45
C GLY A 492 49.85 7.52 -8.39
#